data_AF-A0A8C0BVV3-F1
#
_entry.id   AF-A0A8C0BVV3-F1
#
_cell.length_a   1.000
_cell.length_b   1.000
_cell.length_c   1.000
_cell.angle_alpha   90.00
_cell.angle_beta   90.00
_cell.angle_gamma   90.00
#
_symmetry.space_group_name_H-M   'P 1'
#
loop_
_entity.id
_entity.type
_entity.pdbx_description
1 polymer ?
#
loop_
_entity_poly.entity_id
_entity_poly.type
_entity_poly.pdbx_seq_one_letter_code
_entity_poly.pdbx_strand_id
1 'polypeptide(L)'
;IDMEFTGLHSTFPQNNQPSLFDSPAERYLKARQSVQHFTVTQLGNSPGAGEYVVHSYNFFLFPSTLGVTDVEFTLSASSIQFLSHYGFDYNKFLKDGIPYMNEVQEKILSQHLLEGSWKVSRSIFCTLGDKHLVNPSFLLFFFFSGSQMFEVQLVLRQALPNVWTQPLGDKVMVKKVSPQHRQLLENSPDDCCQKELILLSARGFTNLFQTLVKAKKVKRLFPPLIFHLLWICYTGCRGIIKDKVVICIK
;
A
#
# COMPACT_ATOMS: atom_id res chain seq x y z
N ILE A 1 6.05 -15.40 11.88
CA ILE A 1 5.58 -14.53 10.77
C ILE A 1 5.74 -15.30 9.48
N ASP A 2 4.74 -15.25 8.62
CA ASP A 2 4.67 -15.91 7.31
C ASP A 2 4.10 -14.95 6.25
N MET A 3 4.39 -15.20 4.97
CA MET A 3 3.99 -14.32 3.87
C MET A 3 3.54 -15.07 2.63
N GLU A 4 2.51 -14.53 2.01
CA GLU A 4 2.03 -14.97 0.70
C GLU A 4 2.37 -13.94 -0.37
N PHE A 5 2.71 -14.43 -1.57
CA PHE A 5 3.13 -13.60 -2.70
C PHE A 5 2.31 -13.92 -3.95
N THR A 6 2.19 -12.94 -4.85
CA THR A 6 1.56 -13.15 -6.17
C THR A 6 2.35 -14.05 -7.11
N GLY A 7 3.60 -14.35 -6.75
CA GLY A 7 4.48 -15.28 -7.43
C GLY A 7 5.79 -15.47 -6.67
N LEU A 8 6.49 -16.56 -6.97
CA LEU A 8 7.73 -16.94 -6.27
C LEU A 8 8.98 -16.77 -7.13
N HIS A 9 8.90 -17.07 -8.43
CA HIS A 9 10.03 -17.01 -9.35
C HIS A 9 9.59 -16.40 -10.68
N SER A 10 10.30 -15.34 -11.10
CA SER A 10 10.09 -14.79 -12.44
C SER A 10 10.77 -15.70 -13.46
N THR A 11 10.07 -16.01 -14.55
CA THR A 11 10.66 -16.72 -15.70
C THR A 11 11.55 -15.80 -16.55
N PHE A 12 11.57 -14.50 -16.25
CA PHE A 12 12.36 -13.49 -16.94
C PHE A 12 13.22 -12.66 -15.97
N PRO A 13 14.52 -12.46 -16.26
CA PRO A 13 15.29 -13.05 -17.38
C PRO A 13 15.44 -14.57 -17.25
N GLN A 14 15.74 -15.25 -18.37
CA GLN A 14 16.07 -16.69 -18.35
C GLN A 14 17.20 -16.94 -17.33
N ASN A 15 17.07 -18.02 -16.55
CA ASN A 15 17.99 -18.46 -15.49
C ASN A 15 17.83 -17.86 -14.07
N ASN A 16 16.69 -17.21 -13.78
CA ASN A 16 16.38 -16.68 -12.44
C ASN A 16 15.76 -17.68 -11.44
N GLN A 17 15.64 -18.95 -11.84
CA GLN A 17 15.15 -20.02 -10.96
C GLN A 17 16.19 -20.35 -9.90
N PRO A 18 15.80 -20.52 -8.62
CA PRO A 18 16.73 -21.00 -7.60
C PRO A 18 17.27 -22.38 -7.97
N SER A 19 18.57 -22.54 -7.83
CA SER A 19 19.27 -23.82 -7.97
C SER A 19 19.69 -24.34 -6.61
N LEU A 20 19.68 -25.66 -6.44
CA LEU A 20 20.23 -26.31 -5.24
C LEU A 20 21.71 -25.94 -5.03
N PHE A 21 22.42 -25.65 -6.12
CA PHE A 21 23.84 -25.31 -6.14
C PHE A 21 24.12 -23.81 -5.99
N ASP A 22 23.10 -22.97 -5.89
CA ASP A 22 23.31 -21.54 -5.70
C ASP A 22 24.00 -21.28 -4.36
N SER A 23 25.02 -20.42 -4.38
CA SER A 23 25.56 -19.81 -3.17
C SER A 23 24.47 -19.00 -2.45
N PRO A 24 24.63 -18.74 -1.13
CA PRO A 24 23.70 -17.86 -0.41
C PRO A 24 23.53 -16.48 -1.06
N ALA A 25 24.59 -15.94 -1.68
CA ALA A 25 24.54 -14.66 -2.38
C ALA A 25 23.69 -14.74 -3.67
N GLU A 26 23.82 -15.80 -4.45
CA GLU A 26 23.02 -16.01 -5.67
C GLU A 26 21.54 -16.22 -5.34
N ARG A 27 21.23 -17.03 -4.32
CA ARG A 27 19.83 -17.19 -3.85
C ARG A 27 19.25 -15.85 -3.41
N TYR A 28 20.03 -15.05 -2.69
CA TYR A 28 19.60 -13.72 -2.27
C TYR A 28 19.30 -12.81 -3.46
N LEU A 29 20.16 -12.79 -4.48
CA LEU A 29 19.95 -11.98 -5.69
C LEU A 29 18.69 -12.42 -6.44
N LYS A 30 18.49 -13.72 -6.63
CA LYS A 30 17.28 -14.28 -7.28
C LYS A 30 16.01 -13.96 -6.50
N ALA A 31 16.03 -14.14 -5.18
CA ALA A 31 14.89 -13.81 -4.32
C ALA A 31 14.57 -12.31 -4.37
N ARG A 32 15.60 -11.45 -4.30
CA ARG A 32 15.45 -9.99 -4.43
C ARG A 32 14.83 -9.59 -5.76
N GLN A 33 15.29 -10.17 -6.87
CA GLN A 33 14.72 -9.88 -8.20
C GLN A 33 13.28 -10.36 -8.29
N SER A 34 12.94 -11.49 -7.68
CA SER A 34 11.58 -11.99 -7.66
C SER A 34 10.61 -11.05 -6.94
N VAL A 35 10.96 -10.58 -5.73
CA VAL A 35 10.09 -9.65 -4.96
C VAL A 35 9.99 -8.24 -5.55
N GLN A 36 10.77 -7.93 -6.59
CA GLN A 36 10.60 -6.69 -7.36
C GLN A 36 9.49 -6.83 -8.43
N HIS A 37 9.17 -8.06 -8.86
CA HIS A 37 8.15 -8.34 -9.87
C HIS A 37 6.82 -8.78 -9.26
N PHE A 38 6.87 -9.50 -8.14
CA PHE A 38 5.71 -9.97 -7.40
C PHE A 38 5.50 -9.15 -6.13
N THR A 39 4.24 -9.00 -5.73
CA THR A 39 3.85 -8.27 -4.53
C THR A 39 3.51 -9.24 -3.39
N VAL A 40 3.68 -8.77 -2.15
CA VAL A 40 3.20 -9.46 -0.94
C VAL A 40 1.70 -9.24 -0.85
N THR A 41 0.93 -10.32 -0.80
CA THR A 41 -0.54 -10.25 -0.72
C THR A 41 -1.04 -10.39 0.71
N GLN A 42 -0.34 -11.17 1.53
CA GLN A 42 -0.72 -11.42 2.93
C GLN A 42 0.50 -11.55 3.81
N LEU A 43 0.39 -11.03 5.03
CA LEU A 43 1.36 -11.21 6.10
C LEU A 43 0.67 -11.81 7.33
N GLY A 44 1.04 -13.03 7.68
CA GLY A 44 0.62 -13.70 8.91
C GLY A 44 1.61 -13.42 10.03
N ASN A 45 1.14 -12.97 11.19
CA ASN A 45 1.97 -12.81 12.38
C ASN A 45 1.39 -13.59 13.56
N SER A 46 2.13 -14.59 14.03
CA SER A 46 1.89 -15.29 15.30
C SER A 46 3.07 -15.06 16.24
N PRO A 47 2.87 -14.45 17.42
CA PRO A 47 3.87 -14.52 18.49
C PRO A 47 4.02 -15.99 18.93
N GLY A 48 5.27 -16.44 19.16
CA GLY A 48 5.58 -17.86 19.38
C GLY A 48 4.82 -18.51 20.54
N ALA A 49 4.49 -19.80 20.37
CA ALA A 49 3.74 -20.60 21.34
C ALA A 49 4.59 -20.91 22.58
N GLY A 50 4.14 -20.41 23.74
CA GLY A 50 4.56 -20.77 25.09
C GLY A 50 3.31 -20.76 25.99
N GLU A 51 3.43 -20.45 27.28
CA GLU A 51 2.27 -20.25 28.20
C GLU A 51 1.41 -19.00 27.88
N TYR A 52 1.64 -18.35 26.74
CA TYR A 52 1.04 -17.07 26.39
C TYR A 52 -0.14 -17.23 25.43
N VAL A 53 -1.16 -16.37 25.60
CA VAL A 53 -2.27 -16.25 24.64
C VAL A 53 -1.75 -15.66 23.33
N VAL A 54 -1.65 -16.51 22.32
CA VAL A 54 -1.18 -16.14 20.98
C VAL A 54 -2.34 -15.52 20.18
N HIS A 55 -2.20 -14.25 19.82
CA HIS A 55 -3.09 -13.59 18.88
C HIS A 55 -2.45 -13.60 17.50
N SER A 56 -3.04 -14.36 16.58
CA SER A 56 -2.57 -14.41 15.19
C SER A 56 -3.30 -13.37 14.35
N TYR A 57 -2.54 -12.58 13.60
CA TYR A 57 -3.07 -11.54 12.72
C TYR A 57 -2.73 -11.86 11.27
N ASN A 58 -3.70 -11.65 10.38
CA ASN A 58 -3.55 -11.79 8.94
C ASN A 58 -3.81 -10.43 8.28
N PHE A 59 -2.74 -9.79 7.80
CA PHE A 59 -2.82 -8.52 7.10
C PHE A 59 -2.84 -8.79 5.60
N PHE A 60 -3.94 -8.46 4.93
CA PHE A 60 -3.99 -8.43 3.47
C PHE A 60 -3.42 -7.10 3.01
N LEU A 61 -2.45 -7.13 2.11
CA LEU A 61 -1.65 -5.97 1.71
C LEU A 61 -1.87 -5.70 0.23
N PHE A 62 -2.02 -4.44 -0.15
CA PHE A 62 -2.09 -4.03 -1.55
C PHE A 62 -1.16 -2.84 -1.80
N PRO A 63 -0.44 -2.79 -2.93
CA PRO A 63 0.42 -1.65 -3.23
C PRO A 63 -0.38 -0.34 -3.25
N SER A 64 0.12 0.68 -2.56
CA SER A 64 -0.56 1.98 -2.51
C SER A 64 -0.58 2.62 -3.90
N THR A 65 -1.78 2.96 -4.37
CA THR A 65 -2.00 3.67 -5.65
C THR A 65 -2.02 5.19 -5.47
N LEU A 66 -1.99 5.67 -4.23
CA LEU A 66 -2.22 7.07 -3.89
C LEU A 66 -0.97 7.92 -4.18
N GLY A 67 -1.07 8.83 -5.15
CA GLY A 67 -0.02 9.78 -5.52
C GLY A 67 1.24 9.16 -6.15
N VAL A 68 1.14 7.91 -6.58
CA VAL A 68 2.17 7.20 -7.34
C VAL A 68 1.56 6.80 -8.68
N THR A 69 2.27 7.07 -9.77
CA THR A 69 1.84 6.66 -11.11
C THR A 69 1.81 5.12 -11.21
N ASP A 70 0.67 4.59 -11.64
CA ASP A 70 0.38 3.20 -12.05
C ASP A 70 1.32 2.13 -11.47
N VAL A 71 1.03 1.68 -10.24
CA VAL A 71 1.82 0.61 -9.61
C VAL A 71 1.45 -0.72 -10.26
N GLU A 72 2.33 -1.20 -11.13
CA GLU A 72 2.19 -2.49 -11.77
C GLU A 72 2.86 -3.61 -10.96
N PHE A 73 2.22 -4.77 -10.91
CA PHE A 73 2.79 -5.99 -10.35
C PHE A 73 2.33 -7.20 -11.17
N THR A 74 3.10 -8.27 -11.11
CA THR A 74 2.82 -9.50 -11.87
C THR A 74 2.11 -10.54 -11.01
N LEU A 75 1.30 -11.39 -11.65
CA LEU A 75 0.69 -12.59 -11.07
C LEU A 75 1.24 -13.83 -11.77
N SER A 76 1.69 -14.82 -11.00
CA SER A 76 2.02 -16.16 -11.52
C SER A 76 0.79 -17.06 -11.48
N ALA A 77 0.40 -17.64 -12.62
CA ALA A 77 -0.76 -18.53 -12.69
C ALA A 77 -0.68 -19.70 -11.70
N SER A 78 0.50 -20.32 -11.54
CA SER A 78 0.69 -21.43 -10.59
C SER A 78 0.54 -21.01 -9.14
N SER A 79 1.03 -19.80 -8.78
CA SER A 79 0.89 -19.26 -7.43
C SER A 79 -0.56 -18.87 -7.12
N ILE A 80 -1.27 -18.30 -8.09
CA ILE A 80 -2.69 -18.00 -7.96
C ILE A 80 -3.51 -19.29 -7.82
N GLN A 81 -3.22 -20.33 -8.60
CA GLN A 81 -3.89 -21.62 -8.47
C GLN A 81 -3.65 -22.24 -7.08
N PHE A 82 -2.40 -22.19 -6.59
CA PHE A 82 -2.04 -22.67 -5.26
C PHE A 82 -2.81 -21.91 -4.17
N LEU A 83 -2.75 -20.57 -4.16
CA LEU A 83 -3.45 -19.75 -3.17
C LEU A 83 -4.97 -19.99 -3.21
N SER A 84 -5.56 -20.11 -4.40
CA SER A 84 -6.98 -20.43 -4.57
C SER A 84 -7.33 -21.79 -3.95
N HIS A 85 -6.48 -22.80 -4.13
CA HIS A 85 -6.68 -24.13 -3.56
C HIS A 85 -6.73 -24.12 -2.03
N TYR A 86 -5.94 -23.25 -1.39
CA TYR A 86 -5.91 -23.08 0.06
C TYR A 86 -6.87 -21.99 0.58
N GLY A 87 -7.82 -21.54 -0.25
CA GLY A 87 -8.90 -20.64 0.18
C GLY A 87 -8.48 -19.19 0.39
N PHE A 88 -7.46 -18.71 -0.33
CA PHE A 88 -7.04 -17.32 -0.29
C PHE A 88 -8.18 -16.36 -0.69
N ASP A 89 -8.43 -15.34 0.13
CA ASP A 89 -9.49 -14.36 -0.09
C ASP A 89 -8.99 -13.19 -0.95
N TYR A 90 -9.19 -13.31 -2.27
CA TYR A 90 -8.81 -12.27 -3.23
C TYR A 90 -9.59 -10.97 -3.06
N ASN A 91 -10.78 -10.97 -2.45
CA ASN A 91 -11.50 -9.71 -2.19
C ASN A 91 -10.78 -8.92 -1.10
N LYS A 92 -10.36 -9.59 -0.02
CA LYS A 92 -9.56 -8.94 1.03
C LYS A 92 -8.22 -8.41 0.53
N PHE A 93 -7.62 -9.06 -0.46
CA PHE A 93 -6.39 -8.58 -1.10
C PHE A 93 -6.65 -7.41 -2.06
N LEU A 94 -7.54 -7.57 -3.04
CA LEU A 94 -7.69 -6.63 -4.16
C LEU A 94 -8.59 -5.44 -3.85
N LYS A 95 -9.59 -5.62 -2.97
CA LYS A 95 -10.57 -4.57 -2.63
C LYS A 95 -10.25 -3.92 -1.28
N ASP A 96 -10.01 -4.75 -0.27
CA ASP A 96 -9.85 -4.30 1.11
C ASP A 96 -8.39 -4.28 1.58
N GLY A 97 -7.45 -4.50 0.66
CA GLY A 97 -6.04 -4.63 0.98
C GLY A 97 -5.49 -3.36 1.62
N ILE A 98 -4.77 -3.53 2.72
CA ILE A 98 -4.16 -2.43 3.45
C ILE A 98 -3.05 -1.86 2.55
N PRO A 99 -3.08 -0.55 2.25
CA PRO A 99 -2.06 0.06 1.41
C PRO A 99 -0.70 -0.03 2.09
N TYR A 100 0.34 -0.19 1.28
CA TYR A 100 1.72 -0.03 1.72
C TYR A 100 2.52 0.71 0.67
N MET A 101 3.53 1.45 1.11
CA MET A 101 4.42 2.18 0.21
C MET A 101 5.85 2.21 0.75
N ASN A 102 6.80 2.38 -0.16
CA ASN A 102 8.21 2.52 0.16
C ASN A 102 8.64 3.98 0.35
N GLU A 103 9.85 4.20 0.84
CA GLU A 103 10.39 5.54 1.10
C GLU A 103 10.46 6.45 -0.15
N VAL A 104 10.64 5.87 -1.33
CA VAL A 104 10.69 6.62 -2.59
C VAL A 104 9.29 7.11 -2.96
N GLN A 105 8.31 6.21 -2.89
CA GLN A 105 6.89 6.51 -3.13
C GLN A 105 6.36 7.55 -2.13
N GLU A 106 6.71 7.42 -0.85
CA GLU A 106 6.34 8.37 0.18
C GLU A 106 6.89 9.78 -0.10
N LYS A 107 8.15 9.88 -0.52
CA LYS A 107 8.77 11.17 -0.87
C LYS A 107 8.08 11.83 -2.06
N ILE A 108 7.77 11.03 -3.09
CA ILE A 108 7.02 11.50 -4.26
C ILE A 108 5.65 12.04 -3.84
N LEU A 109 4.87 11.26 -3.08
CA LEU A 109 3.57 11.68 -2.58
C LEU A 109 3.67 12.96 -1.72
N SER A 110 4.66 13.02 -0.82
CA SER A 110 4.90 14.20 0.03
C SER A 110 5.16 15.45 -0.81
N GLN A 111 5.94 15.33 -1.88
CA GLN A 111 6.21 16.43 -2.80
C GLN A 111 4.93 16.88 -3.53
N HIS A 112 4.13 15.94 -4.05
CA HIS A 112 2.85 16.26 -4.68
C HIS A 112 1.89 17.01 -3.75
N LEU A 113 1.82 16.60 -2.48
CA LEU A 113 1.01 17.26 -1.46
C LEU A 113 1.53 18.66 -1.10
N LEU A 114 2.83 18.89 -1.19
CA LEU A 114 3.41 20.22 -0.99
C LEU A 114 3.12 21.16 -2.15
N GLU A 115 3.24 20.66 -3.38
CA GLU A 115 3.01 21.43 -4.61
C GLU A 115 1.53 21.73 -4.86
N GLY A 116 0.61 20.96 -4.25
CA GLY A 116 -0.84 21.10 -4.47
C GLY A 116 -1.27 20.73 -5.90
N SER A 117 -0.40 20.05 -6.64
CA SER A 117 -0.63 19.62 -8.01
C SER A 117 -1.01 18.15 -8.01
N TRP A 118 -2.32 17.89 -8.00
CA TRP A 118 -2.86 16.54 -8.08
C TRP A 118 -3.22 16.18 -9.52
N LYS A 119 -2.63 15.10 -10.02
CA LYS A 119 -2.99 14.55 -11.33
C LYS A 119 -4.16 13.60 -11.17
N VAL A 120 -5.13 13.69 -12.08
CA VAL A 120 -6.24 12.74 -12.14
C VAL A 120 -5.68 11.39 -12.55
N SER A 121 -5.68 10.42 -11.63
CA SER A 121 -5.38 9.03 -11.97
C SER A 121 -6.46 8.47 -12.90
N ARG A 122 -6.10 7.52 -13.75
CA ARG A 122 -7.02 6.88 -14.70
C ARG A 122 -8.20 6.20 -13.99
N SER A 123 -7.97 5.70 -12.77
CA SER A 123 -9.00 5.13 -11.89
C SER A 123 -10.11 6.14 -11.54
N ILE A 124 -9.75 7.40 -11.29
CA ILE A 124 -10.70 8.48 -10.93
C ILE A 124 -11.62 8.84 -12.09
N PHE A 125 -11.13 8.75 -13.33
CA PHE A 125 -11.90 9.11 -14.52
C PHE A 125 -13.18 8.27 -14.64
N CYS A 126 -13.10 6.97 -14.33
CA CYS A 126 -14.26 6.08 -14.31
C CYS A 126 -15.24 6.45 -13.18
N THR A 127 -14.73 6.81 -12.01
CA THR A 127 -15.52 7.11 -10.81
C THR A 127 -16.26 8.44 -10.88
N LEU A 128 -15.68 9.46 -11.53
CA LEU A 128 -16.34 10.76 -11.75
C LEU A 128 -17.53 10.68 -12.72
N GLY A 129 -17.66 9.58 -13.47
CA GLY A 129 -18.81 9.30 -14.34
C GLY A 129 -20.08 8.98 -13.56
N ASP A 130 -19.96 8.30 -12.41
CA ASP A 130 -21.08 7.88 -11.54
C ASP A 130 -21.42 8.95 -10.49
N LYS A 131 -21.88 10.11 -10.96
CA LYS A 131 -22.35 11.20 -10.08
C LYS A 131 -23.86 11.12 -9.88
N HIS A 132 -24.29 11.28 -8.63
CA HIS A 132 -25.71 11.46 -8.30
C HIS A 132 -25.96 12.87 -7.76
N LEU A 133 -26.89 13.58 -8.39
CA LEU A 133 -27.41 14.84 -7.87
C LEU A 133 -28.50 14.54 -6.85
N VAL A 134 -28.23 14.79 -5.58
CA VAL A 134 -29.24 14.61 -4.51
C VAL A 134 -30.12 15.85 -4.39
N ASN A 135 -29.57 17.03 -4.71
CA ASN A 135 -30.24 18.33 -4.67
C ASN A 135 -29.44 19.33 -5.54
N PRO A 136 -30.01 20.44 -6.04
CA PRO A 136 -29.26 21.52 -6.71
C PRO A 136 -28.02 22.04 -5.94
N SER A 137 -27.92 21.78 -4.64
CA SER A 137 -26.78 22.18 -3.80
C SER A 137 -25.79 21.06 -3.44
N PHE A 138 -26.09 19.78 -3.74
CA PHE A 138 -25.30 18.63 -3.28
C PHE A 138 -25.04 17.60 -4.39
N LEU A 139 -23.77 17.26 -4.58
CA LEU A 139 -23.32 16.16 -5.45
C LEU A 139 -22.69 15.06 -4.59
N LEU A 140 -23.04 13.81 -4.89
CA LEU A 140 -22.42 12.63 -4.32
C LEU A 140 -21.63 11.88 -5.41
N PHE A 141 -20.42 11.50 -5.05
CA PHE A 141 -19.57 10.57 -5.83
C PHE A 141 -19.35 9.30 -4.99
N PHE A 142 -19.46 8.13 -5.61
CA PHE A 142 -19.22 6.83 -4.97
C PHE A 142 -17.77 6.42 -5.15
N PHE A 143 -17.18 5.65 -4.21
CA PHE A 143 -15.81 5.16 -4.33
C PHE A 143 -15.69 3.71 -3.96
N PHE A 144 -14.68 3.06 -4.53
CA PHE A 144 -14.40 1.65 -4.30
C PHE A 144 -13.35 1.42 -3.21
N SER A 145 -12.59 2.44 -2.79
CA SER A 145 -11.58 2.32 -1.74
C SER A 145 -11.29 3.63 -1.00
N GLY A 146 -10.70 3.53 0.20
CA GLY A 146 -10.31 4.70 1.01
C GLY A 146 -9.23 5.59 0.37
N SER A 147 -8.34 5.03 -0.47
CA SER A 147 -7.34 5.82 -1.20
C SER A 147 -7.99 6.68 -2.30
N GLN A 148 -8.99 6.16 -3.02
CA GLN A 148 -9.75 6.90 -4.04
C GLN A 148 -10.50 8.10 -3.44
N MET A 149 -10.93 7.99 -2.18
CA MET A 149 -11.65 9.06 -1.49
C MET A 149 -10.81 10.33 -1.34
N PHE A 150 -9.52 10.23 -0.97
CA PHE A 150 -8.63 11.39 -0.90
C PHE A 150 -8.38 11.96 -2.29
N GLU A 151 -8.08 11.09 -3.24
CA GLU A 151 -7.83 11.44 -4.63
C GLU A 151 -8.93 12.32 -5.23
N VAL A 152 -10.19 11.91 -5.08
CA VAL A 152 -11.31 12.66 -5.69
C VAL A 152 -11.58 13.96 -4.96
N GLN A 153 -11.43 13.99 -3.64
CA GLN A 153 -11.54 15.24 -2.89
C GLN A 153 -10.48 16.26 -3.31
N LEU A 154 -9.21 15.83 -3.46
CA LEU A 154 -8.12 16.68 -3.91
C LEU A 154 -8.37 17.21 -5.33
N VAL A 155 -8.76 16.33 -6.27
CA VAL A 155 -9.10 16.73 -7.66
C VAL A 155 -10.23 17.74 -7.68
N LEU A 156 -11.33 17.47 -6.98
CA LEU A 156 -12.51 18.35 -6.97
C LEU A 156 -12.18 19.71 -6.35
N ARG A 157 -11.44 19.73 -5.24
CA ARG A 157 -11.01 20.97 -4.58
C ARG A 157 -10.05 21.78 -5.46
N GLN A 158 -9.17 21.11 -6.21
CA GLN A 158 -8.26 21.78 -7.16
C GLN A 158 -9.02 22.32 -8.38
N ALA A 159 -9.98 21.56 -8.92
CA ALA A 159 -10.72 21.94 -10.13
C ALA A 159 -11.81 22.99 -9.88
N LEU A 160 -12.42 23.00 -8.70
CA LEU A 160 -13.58 23.83 -8.38
C LEU A 160 -13.27 24.71 -7.16
N PRO A 161 -13.05 26.04 -7.31
CA PRO A 161 -12.69 26.90 -6.19
C PRO A 161 -13.82 27.11 -5.17
N ASN A 162 -15.08 27.01 -5.62
CA ASN A 162 -16.27 27.36 -4.82
C ASN A 162 -16.99 26.14 -4.23
N VAL A 163 -16.27 25.05 -3.97
CA VAL A 163 -16.82 23.84 -3.37
C VAL A 163 -16.02 23.38 -2.17
N TRP A 164 -16.70 22.69 -1.28
CA TRP A 164 -16.12 21.93 -0.18
C TRP A 164 -16.47 20.46 -0.33
N THR A 165 -15.55 19.58 0.03
CA THR A 165 -15.76 18.14 0.01
C THR A 165 -15.67 17.54 1.40
N GLN A 166 -16.52 16.57 1.69
CA GLN A 166 -16.53 15.85 2.96
C GLN A 166 -16.87 14.37 2.74
N PRO A 167 -16.20 13.44 3.45
CA PRO A 167 -16.54 12.02 3.39
C PRO A 167 -17.91 11.74 4.04
N LEU A 168 -18.68 10.84 3.44
CA LEU A 168 -19.96 10.36 3.92
C LEU A 168 -20.07 8.86 3.60
N GLY A 169 -19.57 8.03 4.52
CA GLY A 169 -19.48 6.58 4.29
C GLY A 169 -18.54 6.25 3.13
N ASP A 170 -19.07 5.57 2.12
CA ASP A 170 -18.41 5.21 0.86
C ASP A 170 -18.50 6.31 -0.22
N LYS A 171 -18.92 7.52 0.17
CA LYS A 171 -19.20 8.63 -0.74
C LYS A 171 -18.46 9.90 -0.34
N VAL A 172 -18.29 10.79 -1.32
CA VAL A 172 -17.83 12.16 -1.12
C VAL A 172 -18.98 13.08 -1.42
N MET A 173 -19.35 13.87 -0.41
CA MET A 173 -20.33 14.93 -0.51
C MET A 173 -19.63 16.22 -0.92
N VAL A 174 -20.15 16.85 -1.97
CA VAL A 174 -19.67 18.14 -2.46
C VAL A 174 -20.73 19.20 -2.17
N LYS A 175 -20.33 20.27 -1.49
CA LYS A 175 -21.19 21.40 -1.13
C LYS A 175 -20.66 22.68 -1.77
N LYS A 176 -21.55 23.53 -2.27
CA LYS A 176 -21.16 24.89 -2.69
C LYS A 176 -20.83 25.72 -1.45
N VAL A 177 -19.69 26.39 -1.46
CA VAL A 177 -19.25 27.29 -0.38
C VAL A 177 -18.59 28.53 -0.95
N SER A 178 -18.58 29.63 -0.19
CA SER A 178 -17.81 30.81 -0.57
C SER A 178 -16.30 30.56 -0.41
N PRO A 179 -15.43 31.25 -1.17
CA PRO A 179 -13.97 31.13 -1.02
C PRO A 179 -13.47 31.44 0.40
N GLN A 180 -14.09 32.42 1.07
CA GLN A 180 -13.75 32.79 2.45
C GLN A 180 -14.06 31.65 3.42
N HIS A 181 -15.26 31.05 3.32
CA HIS A 181 -15.64 29.94 4.16
C HIS A 181 -14.77 28.70 3.88
N ARG A 182 -14.45 28.45 2.61
CA ARG A 182 -13.53 27.38 2.22
C ARG A 182 -12.17 27.51 2.88
N GLN A 183 -11.56 28.70 2.88
CA GLN A 183 -10.27 28.92 3.55
C GLN A 183 -10.35 28.62 5.05
N LEU A 184 -11.45 28.96 5.71
CA LEU A 184 -11.63 28.61 7.13
C LEU A 184 -11.70 27.09 7.34
N LEU A 185 -12.37 26.37 6.43
CA LEU A 185 -12.48 24.91 6.50
C LEU A 185 -11.15 24.21 6.18
N GLU A 186 -10.38 24.68 5.20
CA GLU A 186 -9.06 24.12 4.84
C GLU A 186 -8.04 24.29 5.97
N ASN A 187 -8.18 25.34 6.79
CA ASN A 187 -7.32 25.58 7.96
C ASN A 187 -7.85 24.91 9.24
N SER A 188 -8.98 24.20 9.18
CA SER A 188 -9.54 23.50 10.33
C SER A 188 -8.80 22.18 10.59
N PRO A 189 -8.56 21.80 11.87
CA PRO A 189 -8.05 20.48 12.22
C PRO A 189 -9.02 19.34 11.86
N ASP A 190 -10.26 19.66 11.51
CA ASP A 190 -11.26 18.67 11.08
C ASP A 190 -11.21 18.38 9.57
N ASP A 191 -10.34 19.04 8.80
CA ASP A 191 -10.22 18.76 7.37
C ASP A 191 -9.64 17.35 7.14
N CYS A 192 -10.44 16.48 6.55
CA CYS A 192 -10.00 15.13 6.20
C CYS A 192 -8.83 15.13 5.20
N CYS A 193 -8.68 16.17 4.38
CA CYS A 193 -7.61 16.26 3.38
C CYS A 193 -6.31 16.89 3.91
N GLN A 194 -6.10 16.91 5.23
CA GLN A 194 -4.80 17.27 5.81
C GLN A 194 -3.68 16.37 5.26
N LYS A 195 -2.54 16.98 4.95
CA LYS A 195 -1.40 16.30 4.33
C LYS A 195 -0.90 15.14 5.19
N GLU A 196 -0.91 15.32 6.51
CA GLU A 196 -0.51 14.34 7.51
C GLU A 196 -1.44 13.13 7.50
N LEU A 197 -2.75 13.34 7.40
CA LEU A 197 -3.76 12.27 7.34
C LEU A 197 -3.66 11.49 6.02
N ILE A 198 -3.49 12.20 4.91
CA ILE A 198 -3.32 11.59 3.59
C ILE A 198 -2.06 10.70 3.58
N LEU A 199 -0.93 11.22 4.06
CA LEU A 199 0.32 10.45 4.16
C LEU A 199 0.19 9.25 5.09
N LEU A 200 -0.46 9.41 6.24
CA LEU A 200 -0.69 8.32 7.19
C LEU A 200 -1.53 7.20 6.55
N SER A 201 -2.60 7.56 5.84
CA SER A 201 -3.44 6.60 5.13
C SER A 201 -2.72 5.93 3.97
N ALA A 202 -1.92 6.67 3.19
CA ALA A 202 -1.17 6.15 2.05
C ALA A 202 -0.11 5.13 2.47
N ARG A 203 0.55 5.38 3.62
CA ARG A 203 1.52 4.46 4.22
C ARG A 203 0.88 3.16 4.69
N GLY A 204 -0.34 3.22 5.25
CA GLY A 204 -1.07 2.06 5.76
C GLY A 204 -0.19 1.12 6.60
N PHE A 205 0.05 -0.10 6.10
CA PHE A 205 0.85 -1.12 6.79
C PHE A 205 2.30 -0.68 7.05
N THR A 206 2.84 0.21 6.22
CA THR A 206 4.17 0.79 6.40
C THR A 206 4.33 1.45 7.78
N ASN A 207 3.28 2.06 8.33
CA ASN A 207 3.31 2.66 9.66
C ASN A 207 3.57 1.60 10.75
N LEU A 208 2.89 0.45 10.65
CA LEU A 208 3.07 -0.68 11.56
C LEU A 208 4.47 -1.26 11.41
N PHE A 209 4.93 -1.46 10.17
CA PHE A 209 6.28 -1.96 9.91
C PHE A 209 7.36 -1.06 10.51
N GLN A 210 7.30 0.26 10.29
CA GLN A 210 8.25 1.22 10.89
C GLN A 210 8.23 1.17 12.41
N THR A 211 7.04 1.03 13.01
CA THR A 211 6.88 0.91 14.47
C THR A 211 7.55 -0.36 14.99
N LEU A 212 7.36 -1.49 14.31
CA LEU A 212 8.01 -2.76 14.66
C LEU A 212 9.54 -2.65 14.58
N VAL A 213 10.07 -2.05 13.50
CA VAL A 213 11.51 -1.81 13.30
C VAL A 213 12.08 -0.96 14.43
N LYS A 214 11.45 0.18 14.75
CA LYS A 214 11.87 1.07 15.84
C LYS A 214 11.88 0.38 17.20
N ALA A 215 10.92 -0.49 17.46
CA ALA A 215 10.83 -1.24 18.71
C ALA A 215 11.92 -2.31 18.88
N LYS A 216 12.82 -2.52 17.89
CA LYS A 216 13.87 -3.56 17.86
C LYS A 216 13.36 -4.99 18.07
N LYS A 217 12.04 -5.22 18.13
CA LYS A 217 11.43 -6.55 18.28
C LYS A 217 11.58 -7.41 17.03
N VAL A 218 11.97 -6.80 15.92
CA VAL A 218 12.13 -7.45 14.62
C VAL A 218 13.16 -8.59 14.62
N LYS A 219 14.35 -8.42 15.22
CA LYS A 219 15.38 -9.47 15.19
C LYS A 219 14.95 -10.79 15.86
N ARG A 220 13.91 -10.75 16.69
CA ARG A 220 13.33 -11.93 17.37
C ARG A 220 12.09 -12.49 16.66
N LEU A 221 11.44 -11.70 15.80
CA LEU A 221 10.14 -12.01 15.17
C LEU A 221 10.26 -12.43 13.70
N PHE A 222 11.35 -12.06 13.02
CA PHE A 222 11.52 -12.33 11.59
C PHE A 222 12.72 -13.25 11.35
N PRO A 223 12.55 -14.36 10.61
CA PRO A 223 13.66 -15.01 9.94
C PRO A 223 14.44 -13.98 9.10
N PRO A 224 15.77 -14.04 9.05
CA PRO A 224 16.60 -13.04 8.37
C PRO A 224 16.17 -12.72 6.93
N LEU A 225 15.76 -13.75 6.18
CA LEU A 225 15.29 -13.61 4.81
C LEU A 225 13.96 -12.84 4.73
N ILE A 226 12.98 -13.20 5.56
CA ILE A 226 11.66 -12.54 5.60
C ILE A 226 11.79 -11.06 5.97
N PHE A 227 12.66 -10.74 6.93
CA PHE A 227 12.96 -9.35 7.26
C PHE A 227 13.56 -8.60 6.08
N HIS A 228 14.52 -9.21 5.38
CA HIS A 228 15.13 -8.62 4.19
C HIS A 228 14.12 -8.42 3.06
N LEU A 229 13.20 -9.36 2.82
CA LEU A 229 12.19 -9.22 1.77
C LEU A 229 11.22 -8.07 2.09
N LEU A 230 10.73 -7.98 3.34
CA LEU A 230 9.97 -6.81 3.81
C LEU A 230 10.75 -5.51 3.68
N TRP A 231 12.02 -5.53 4.04
CA TRP A 231 12.90 -4.37 3.94
C TRP A 231 13.11 -3.96 2.48
N ILE A 232 13.20 -4.90 1.54
CA ILE A 232 13.27 -4.64 0.10
C ILE A 232 11.95 -4.00 -0.38
N CYS A 233 10.81 -4.54 0.03
CA CYS A 233 9.50 -3.95 -0.25
C CYS A 233 9.38 -2.53 0.32
N TYR A 234 9.91 -2.27 1.51
CA TYR A 234 9.85 -0.98 2.21
C TYR A 234 10.86 0.06 1.70
N THR A 235 12.07 -0.35 1.32
CA THR A 235 13.11 0.59 0.84
C THR A 235 13.04 0.88 -0.64
N GLY A 236 12.17 0.17 -1.38
CA GLY A 236 11.97 0.42 -2.81
C GLY A 236 13.25 0.32 -3.62
N CYS A 237 14.17 -0.58 -3.23
CA CYS A 237 15.49 -0.84 -3.82
C CYS A 237 16.72 -0.10 -3.24
N ARG A 238 16.64 0.64 -2.13
CA ARG A 238 17.85 1.23 -1.52
C ARG A 238 18.60 0.27 -0.59
N GLY A 239 19.57 -0.43 -1.18
CA GLY A 239 20.77 -0.92 -0.50
C GLY A 239 20.69 -2.33 0.10
N ILE A 240 21.77 -3.09 -0.09
CA ILE A 240 22.07 -4.29 0.69
C ILE A 240 22.22 -3.84 2.15
N ILE A 241 21.55 -4.49 3.10
CA ILE A 241 21.91 -4.36 4.53
C ILE A 241 23.38 -4.79 4.60
N LYS A 242 24.29 -3.83 4.81
CA LYS A 242 25.75 -4.04 4.78
C LYS A 242 26.25 -4.97 5.88
N ASP A 243 25.38 -5.38 6.80
CA ASP A 243 25.72 -6.32 7.85
C ASP A 243 25.60 -7.74 7.28
N LYS A 244 26.74 -8.43 7.23
CA LYS A 244 26.88 -9.85 6.89
C LYS A 244 25.93 -10.70 7.74
N VAL A 245 24.72 -10.93 7.27
CA VAL A 245 23.83 -11.93 7.84
C VAL A 245 23.97 -13.20 7.00
N VAL A 246 24.68 -14.17 7.56
CA VAL A 246 24.77 -15.52 7.00
C VAL A 246 23.37 -16.14 7.08
N ILE A 247 22.71 -16.28 5.95
CA ILE A 247 21.41 -16.95 5.85
C ILE A 247 21.71 -18.45 5.74
N CYS A 248 21.66 -19.16 6.87
CA CYS A 248 21.47 -20.61 6.86
C CYS A 248 19.98 -20.88 6.64
N ILE A 249 19.63 -21.29 5.42
CA ILE A 249 18.35 -21.96 5.16
C ILE A 249 18.62 -23.45 5.44
N LYS A 250 17.91 -24.01 6.42
CA LYS A 250 17.82 -25.46 6.61
C LYS A 250 16.69 -26.00 5.75
#